data_AF-A0A6C0AKY0-F1
#
_entry.id   AF-A0A6C0AKY0-F1
#
_cell.length_a   1.000
_cell.length_b   1.000
_cell.length_c   1.000
_cell.angle_alpha   90.00
_cell.angle_beta   90.00
_cell.angle_gamma   90.00
#
_symmetry.space_group_name_H-M   'P 1'
#
loop_
_entity.id
_entity.type
_entity.pdbx_description
1 polymer ?
#
loop_
_entity_poly.entity_id
_entity_poly.type
_entity_poly.pdbx_seq_one_letter_code
_entity_poly.pdbx_strand_id
1 'polypeptide(L)'
;MNLFKMMGNKQHHYILAILLAIYILFDMDVPDQVKEMVDSPFGKVVVAVLVISLVYVNPMVGSLGIIAAFVLLNKSTDMTGPVHRHISSEVKKTQHMKAMNTKHPDNLEQSIVSKMLPRSGMLTGSASYKPTLHGLHDAAKI
;
A
#
# COMPACT_ATOMS: atom_id res chain seq x y z
N MET A 1 -0.57 37.69 31.80
CA MET A 1 -0.14 38.46 30.61
C MET A 1 -0.31 37.54 29.40
N ASN A 2 -1.31 37.80 28.56
CA ASN A 2 -1.81 36.84 27.57
C ASN A 2 -0.78 36.54 26.49
N LEU A 3 -0.26 35.31 26.47
CA LEU A 3 0.68 34.78 25.46
C LEU A 3 0.17 35.01 24.02
N PHE A 4 -1.16 35.00 23.85
CA PHE A 4 -1.84 35.29 22.58
C PHE A 4 -1.65 36.71 22.05
N LYS A 5 -1.35 37.69 22.91
CA LYS A 5 -1.29 39.12 22.53
C LYS A 5 0.06 39.55 21.94
N MET A 6 1.12 38.74 22.10
CA MET A 6 2.46 39.03 21.53
C MET A 6 2.71 38.36 20.17
N MET A 7 1.68 37.79 19.55
CA MET A 7 1.87 36.91 18.39
C MET A 7 1.17 37.44 17.12
N GLY A 8 0.50 38.59 17.17
CA GLY A 8 -0.36 39.16 16.10
C GLY A 8 0.24 39.29 14.69
N ASN A 9 1.57 39.37 14.53
CA ASN A 9 2.22 39.49 13.22
C ASN A 9 3.09 38.27 12.82
N LYS A 10 3.35 37.32 13.74
CA LYS A 10 4.16 36.11 13.50
C LYS A 10 3.37 34.80 13.67
N GLN A 11 2.07 34.88 14.01
CA GLN A 11 1.15 33.74 14.22
C GLN A 11 1.32 32.63 13.19
N HIS A 12 1.38 33.01 11.90
CA HIS A 12 1.27 32.06 10.79
C HIS A 12 2.40 31.03 10.78
N HIS A 13 3.60 31.41 11.19
CA HIS A 13 4.76 30.50 11.23
C HIS A 13 4.62 29.44 12.33
N TYR A 14 4.11 29.84 13.50
CA TYR A 14 3.88 28.92 14.62
C TYR A 14 2.72 27.98 14.34
N ILE A 15 1.65 28.48 13.70
CA ILE A 15 0.52 27.65 13.27
C ILE A 15 1.00 26.60 12.25
N LEU A 16 1.80 27.01 11.25
CA LEU A 16 2.36 26.10 10.26
C LEU A 16 3.30 25.06 10.89
N ALA A 17 4.13 25.47 11.85
CA ALA A 17 5.01 24.56 12.59
C ALA A 17 4.21 23.50 13.36
N ILE A 18 3.13 23.90 14.04
CA ILE A 18 2.26 22.97 14.77
C ILE A 18 1.58 22.00 13.79
N LEU A 19 1.11 22.50 12.65
CA LEU A 19 0.48 21.66 11.63
C LEU A 19 1.46 20.63 11.04
N LEU A 20 2.70 21.04 10.76
CA LEU A 20 3.77 20.14 10.32
C LEU A 20 4.14 19.12 11.41
N ALA A 21 4.20 19.55 12.67
CA ALA A 21 4.48 18.65 13.78
C ALA A 21 3.39 17.57 13.94
N ILE A 22 2.12 17.97 13.83
CA ILE A 22 0.99 17.01 13.81
C ILE A 22 1.12 16.06 12.62
N TYR A 23 1.39 16.57 11.43
CA TYR A 23 1.58 15.72 10.25
C TYR A 23 2.72 14.69 10.41
N ILE A 24 3.82 15.04 11.07
CA ILE A 24 4.94 14.12 11.32
C ILE A 24 4.56 13.07 12.38
N LEU A 25 3.86 13.47 13.44
CA LEU A 25 3.52 12.59 14.56
C LEU A 25 2.38 11.63 14.25
N PHE A 26 1.40 12.07 13.47
CA PHE A 26 0.27 11.25 13.06
C PHE A 26 0.62 10.52 11.77
N ASP A 27 0.44 9.21 11.75
CA ASP A 27 0.60 8.40 10.55
C ASP A 27 -0.61 8.60 9.62
N MET A 28 -0.77 9.82 9.09
CA MET A 28 -1.82 10.13 8.14
C MET A 28 -1.47 9.56 6.76
N ASP A 29 -2.40 8.78 6.23
CA ASP A 29 -2.35 8.30 4.85
C ASP A 29 -2.56 9.47 3.89
N VAL A 30 -1.59 9.66 3.01
CA VAL A 30 -1.68 10.65 1.94
C VAL A 30 -2.56 10.05 0.82
N PRO A 31 -3.54 10.81 0.29
CA PRO A 31 -4.38 10.35 -0.83
C PRO A 31 -3.53 9.91 -2.04
N ASP A 32 -3.97 8.88 -2.76
CA ASP A 32 -3.21 8.26 -3.85
C ASP A 32 -2.84 9.26 -4.95
N GLN A 33 -3.71 10.24 -5.24
CA GLN A 33 -3.47 11.29 -6.22
C GLN A 33 -2.28 12.18 -5.85
N VAL A 34 -2.11 12.48 -4.55
CA VAL A 34 -0.99 13.29 -4.06
C VAL A 34 0.29 12.44 -4.04
N LYS A 35 0.19 11.15 -3.69
CA LYS A 35 1.32 10.21 -3.75
C LYS A 35 1.88 10.10 -5.17
N GLU A 36 1.02 9.92 -6.17
CA GLU A 36 1.42 9.83 -7.58
C GLU A 36 2.09 11.13 -8.07
N MET A 37 1.53 12.28 -7.69
CA MET A 37 2.09 13.58 -8.09
C MET A 37 3.47 13.82 -7.45
N VAL A 38 3.62 13.53 -6.16
CA VAL A 38 4.88 13.72 -5.40
C VAL A 38 5.95 12.71 -5.82
N ASP A 39 5.58 11.49 -6.17
CA ASP A 39 6.55 10.46 -6.53
C ASP A 39 7.21 10.69 -7.91
N SER A 40 6.58 11.47 -8.78
CA SER A 40 7.18 11.89 -10.06
C SER A 40 8.51 12.65 -9.86
N PRO A 41 9.50 12.52 -10.76
CA PRO A 41 10.77 13.25 -10.65
C PRO A 41 10.58 14.77 -10.54
N PHE A 42 9.56 15.29 -11.24
CA PHE A 42 9.19 16.70 -11.17
C PHE A 42 8.57 17.06 -9.81
N GLY A 43 7.68 16.22 -9.27
CA GLY A 43 7.08 16.40 -7.95
C GLY A 43 8.13 16.46 -6.83
N LYS A 44 9.14 15.58 -6.88
CA LYS A 44 10.27 15.58 -5.94
C LYS A 44 11.04 16.90 -5.97
N VAL A 45 11.28 17.47 -7.15
CA VAL A 45 11.92 18.79 -7.30
C VAL A 45 11.05 19.91 -6.71
N VAL A 46 9.74 19.88 -6.96
CA VAL A 46 8.81 20.88 -6.40
C VAL A 46 8.80 20.83 -4.88
N VAL A 47 8.77 19.63 -4.28
CA VAL A 47 8.85 19.46 -2.82
C VAL A 47 10.17 20.00 -2.29
N ALA A 48 11.30 19.76 -2.95
CA ALA A 48 12.59 20.31 -2.55
C ALA A 48 12.60 21.85 -2.55
N VAL A 49 12.05 22.48 -3.60
CA VAL A 49 11.93 23.94 -3.69
C VAL A 49 11.04 24.51 -2.58
N LEU A 50 9.92 23.86 -2.27
CA LEU A 50 9.04 24.24 -1.18
C LEU A 50 9.79 24.23 0.17
N VAL A 51 10.50 23.15 0.48
CA VAL A 51 11.27 23.04 1.73
C VAL A 51 12.32 24.13 1.83
N ILE A 52 13.06 24.39 0.75
CA ILE A 52 14.05 25.47 0.69
C ILE A 52 13.38 26.82 0.99
N SER A 53 12.22 27.09 0.39
CA SER A 53 11.44 28.29 0.66
C SER A 53 11.03 28.41 2.14
N LEU A 54 10.60 27.32 2.78
CA LEU A 54 10.27 27.30 4.21
C LEU A 54 11.48 27.64 5.09
N VAL A 55 12.67 27.15 4.74
CA VAL A 55 13.92 27.45 5.46
C VAL A 55 14.29 28.93 5.36
N TYR A 56 14.12 29.55 4.18
CA TYR A 56 14.37 31.00 4.00
C TYR A 56 13.45 31.87 4.86
N VAL A 57 12.21 31.45 5.07
CA VAL A 57 11.23 32.22 5.86
C VAL A 57 11.51 32.11 7.36
N ASN A 58 11.68 30.88 7.87
CA ASN A 58 12.00 30.66 9.27
C ASN A 58 12.76 29.33 9.46
N PRO A 59 13.98 29.36 10.02
CA PRO A 59 14.81 28.16 10.15
C PRO A 59 14.18 27.07 11.05
N MET A 60 13.35 27.44 12.02
CA MET A 60 12.61 26.46 12.85
C MET A 60 11.51 25.75 12.07
N VAL A 61 10.75 26.48 11.24
CA VAL A 61 9.69 25.87 10.43
C VAL A 61 10.31 25.06 9.27
N GLY A 62 11.43 25.56 8.72
CA GLY A 62 12.20 24.88 7.70
C GLY A 62 12.76 23.53 8.14
N SER A 63 13.31 23.42 9.35
CA SER A 63 13.81 22.13 9.86
C SER A 63 12.69 21.09 10.00
N LEU A 64 11.52 21.48 10.51
CA LEU A 64 10.32 20.65 10.52
C LEU A 64 9.85 20.31 9.09
N GLY A 65 9.93 21.27 8.16
CA GLY A 65 9.61 21.08 6.75
C GLY A 65 10.49 20.04 6.07
N ILE A 66 11.80 20.01 6.37
CA ILE A 66 12.73 18.98 5.87
C ILE A 66 12.30 17.59 6.35
N ILE A 67 12.00 17.46 7.64
CA ILE A 67 11.55 16.19 8.23
C ILE A 67 10.22 15.75 7.60
N ALA A 68 9.26 16.66 7.49
CA ALA A 68 7.96 16.38 6.88
C ALA A 68 8.08 15.98 5.40
N ALA A 69 8.97 16.62 4.64
CA ALA A 69 9.22 16.26 3.26
C ALA A 69 9.86 14.88 3.13
N PHE A 70 10.81 14.54 4.02
CA PHE A 70 11.37 13.20 4.06
C PHE A 70 10.30 12.14 4.36
N VAL A 71 9.43 12.39 5.36
CA VAL A 71 8.31 11.50 5.70
C VAL A 71 7.33 11.37 4.52
N LEU A 72 6.98 12.48 3.87
CA LEU A 72 6.11 12.49 2.70
C LEU A 72 6.67 11.67 1.55
N LEU A 73 7.96 11.87 1.22
CA LEU A 73 8.64 11.17 0.13
C LEU A 73 8.76 9.67 0.41
N ASN A 74 9.05 9.28 1.66
CA ASN A 74 9.15 7.88 2.02
C ASN A 74 7.78 7.18 1.87
N LYS A 75 6.70 7.82 2.36
CA LYS A 75 5.33 7.31 2.21
C LYS A 75 4.84 7.26 0.75
N SER A 76 5.28 8.18 -0.10
CA SER A 76 4.90 8.17 -1.52
C SER A 76 5.66 7.12 -2.33
N THR A 77 6.87 6.74 -1.89
CA THR A 77 7.75 5.81 -2.63
C THR A 77 7.21 4.38 -2.64
N ASP A 78 6.35 4.00 -1.69
CA ASP A 78 5.71 2.69 -1.67
C ASP A 78 4.98 2.38 -2.99
N MET A 79 4.45 3.37 -3.70
CA MET A 79 3.79 3.19 -5.00
C MET A 79 4.76 2.80 -6.14
N THR A 80 6.03 3.23 -6.10
CA THR A 80 6.95 3.19 -7.25
C THR A 80 8.23 2.39 -7.00
N GLY A 81 8.42 1.89 -5.77
CA GLY A 81 9.52 1.00 -5.44
C GLY A 81 9.63 -0.19 -6.42
N PRO A 82 10.84 -0.75 -6.63
CA PRO A 82 11.06 -1.88 -7.54
C PRO A 82 10.17 -3.08 -7.21
N VAL A 83 9.77 -3.23 -5.95
CA VAL A 83 8.81 -4.25 -5.51
C VAL A 83 7.41 -4.01 -6.11
N HIS A 84 6.87 -2.79 -6.01
CA HIS A 84 5.54 -2.46 -6.54
C HIS A 84 5.51 -2.37 -8.08
N ARG A 85 6.64 -2.03 -8.70
CA ARG A 85 6.75 -2.02 -10.17
C ARG A 85 6.67 -3.43 -10.79
N HIS A 86 7.10 -4.46 -10.05
CA HIS A 86 7.16 -5.84 -10.54
C HIS A 86 6.10 -6.77 -9.92
N ILE A 87 5.44 -6.36 -8.82
CA ILE A 87 4.31 -7.11 -8.24
C ILE A 87 3.01 -6.52 -8.78
N SER A 88 2.29 -7.30 -9.59
CA SER A 88 0.95 -6.92 -10.03
C SER A 88 -0.03 -6.93 -8.86
N SER A 89 -0.90 -5.92 -8.78
CA SER A 89 -1.98 -5.89 -7.78
C SER A 89 -2.89 -7.12 -7.90
N GLU A 90 -3.53 -7.52 -6.80
CA GLU A 90 -4.51 -8.62 -6.79
C GLU A 90 -5.63 -8.40 -7.81
N VAL A 91 -6.04 -7.14 -8.02
CA VAL A 91 -7.03 -6.77 -9.04
C VAL A 91 -6.52 -7.11 -10.44
N LYS A 92 -5.28 -6.70 -10.77
CA LYS A 92 -4.67 -6.95 -12.08
C LYS A 92 -4.41 -8.44 -12.31
N LYS A 93 -3.95 -9.16 -11.28
CA LYS A 93 -3.80 -10.62 -11.28
C LYS A 93 -5.13 -11.32 -11.52
N THR A 94 -6.19 -10.93 -10.80
CA THR A 94 -7.53 -11.51 -10.96
C THR A 94 -8.09 -11.25 -12.35
N GLN A 95 -7.92 -10.04 -12.87
CA GLN A 95 -8.32 -9.70 -14.23
C GLN A 95 -7.56 -10.55 -15.26
N HIS A 96 -6.26 -10.75 -15.07
CA HIS A 96 -5.45 -11.59 -15.94
C HIS A 96 -5.87 -13.06 -15.88
N MET A 97 -6.11 -13.60 -14.68
CA MET A 97 -6.62 -14.96 -14.49
C MET A 97 -8.00 -15.13 -15.15
N LYS A 98 -8.88 -14.14 -15.04
CA LYS A 98 -10.19 -14.15 -15.72
C LYS A 98 -10.07 -14.10 -17.24
N ALA A 99 -9.11 -13.32 -17.76
CA ALA A 99 -8.85 -13.25 -19.20
C ALA A 99 -8.28 -14.57 -19.76
N MET A 100 -7.45 -15.26 -18.96
CA MET A 100 -6.88 -16.56 -19.31
C MET A 100 -7.88 -17.71 -19.14
N ASN A 101 -8.84 -17.59 -18.22
CA ASN A 101 -9.90 -18.56 -18.02
C ASN A 101 -11.06 -18.32 -19.01
N THR A 102 -10.75 -18.35 -20.31
CA THR A 102 -11.77 -18.34 -21.36
C THR A 102 -12.65 -19.58 -21.20
N LYS A 103 -13.98 -19.44 -21.33
CA LYS A 103 -14.91 -20.57 -21.23
C LYS A 103 -14.49 -21.67 -22.21
N HIS A 104 -13.93 -22.75 -21.67
CA HIS A 104 -13.66 -23.95 -22.43
C HIS A 104 -14.98 -24.70 -22.63
N PRO A 105 -15.19 -25.34 -23.79
CA PRO A 105 -16.32 -26.26 -23.94
C PRO A 105 -16.19 -27.37 -22.89
N ASP A 106 -17.32 -27.77 -22.31
CA ASP A 106 -17.35 -28.83 -21.29
C ASP A 106 -16.67 -30.07 -21.84
N ASN A 107 -15.66 -30.56 -21.13
CA ASN A 107 -14.98 -31.78 -21.53
C ASN A 107 -15.85 -33.02 -21.19
N LEU A 108 -15.52 -34.16 -21.79
CA LEU A 108 -16.25 -35.40 -21.57
C LEU A 108 -16.33 -35.72 -20.07
N GLU A 109 -15.21 -35.57 -19.34
CA GLU A 109 -15.15 -35.83 -17.90
C GLU A 109 -16.10 -34.95 -17.08
N GLN A 110 -16.15 -33.65 -17.34
CA GLN A 110 -17.07 -32.69 -16.70
C GLN A 110 -18.52 -33.03 -17.02
N SER A 111 -18.80 -33.46 -18.25
CA SER A 111 -20.16 -33.88 -18.65
C SER A 111 -20.61 -35.17 -17.96
N ILE A 112 -19.68 -36.06 -17.62
CA ILE A 112 -19.97 -37.29 -16.88
C ILE A 112 -20.07 -36.99 -15.38
N VAL A 113 -19.16 -36.21 -14.82
CA VAL A 113 -19.16 -35.79 -13.41
C VAL A 113 -20.41 -34.98 -13.07
N SER A 114 -20.86 -34.08 -13.94
CA SER A 114 -22.10 -33.32 -13.74
C SER A 114 -23.36 -34.21 -13.73
N LYS A 115 -23.30 -35.39 -14.37
CA LYS A 115 -24.37 -36.39 -14.34
C LYS A 115 -24.27 -37.36 -13.15
N MET A 116 -23.17 -37.32 -12.39
CA MET A 116 -23.04 -38.13 -11.18
C MET A 116 -23.95 -37.56 -10.09
N LEU A 117 -24.71 -38.44 -9.43
CA LEU A 117 -25.49 -38.07 -8.26
C LEU A 117 -24.56 -37.53 -7.17
N PRO A 118 -24.94 -36.44 -6.46
CA PRO A 118 -24.15 -35.97 -5.34
C PRO A 118 -24.04 -37.10 -4.33
N ARG A 119 -22.81 -37.41 -3.92
CA ARG A 119 -22.52 -38.43 -2.91
C ARG A 119 -23.04 -37.93 -1.56
N SER A 120 -24.34 -38.08 -1.33
CA SER A 120 -25.02 -37.79 -0.07
C SER A 120 -25.01 -39.05 0.78
N GLY A 121 -23.90 -39.25 1.47
CA GLY A 121 -23.77 -40.29 2.48
C GLY A 121 -22.78 -39.82 3.53
N MET A 122 -23.21 -39.82 4.80
CA MET A 122 -22.27 -39.74 5.92
C MET A 122 -21.28 -40.89 5.71
N LEU A 123 -19.98 -40.59 5.61
CA LEU A 123 -18.94 -41.60 5.57
C LEU A 123 -18.88 -42.26 6.95
N THR A 124 -19.82 -43.16 7.24
CA THR A 124 -19.84 -44.00 8.44
C THR A 124 -18.82 -45.10 8.26
N GLY A 125 -17.55 -44.73 8.35
CA GLY A 125 -16.41 -45.60 8.21
C GLY A 125 -15.13 -44.80 8.26
N SER A 126 -14.23 -45.15 9.18
CA SER A 126 -12.87 -44.62 9.21
C SER A 126 -12.21 -44.84 7.84
N ALA A 127 -11.66 -43.78 7.25
CA ALA A 127 -10.99 -43.84 5.96
C ALA A 127 -9.92 -44.94 5.96
N SER A 128 -9.96 -45.87 5.00
CA SER A 128 -8.97 -46.95 4.88
C SER A 128 -7.60 -46.45 4.41
N TYR A 129 -7.50 -45.19 4.00
CA TYR A 129 -6.24 -44.58 3.61
C TYR A 129 -5.71 -43.71 4.75
N LYS A 130 -4.43 -43.84 5.05
CA LYS A 130 -3.70 -42.88 5.87
C LYS A 130 -3.03 -41.89 4.91
N PRO A 131 -3.25 -40.57 5.05
CA PRO A 131 -2.49 -39.60 4.28
C PRO A 131 -1.03 -39.70 4.71
N THR A 132 -0.21 -40.34 3.88
CA THR A 132 1.24 -40.32 4.05
C THR A 132 1.76 -39.12 3.29
N LEU A 133 2.39 -38.20 4.00
CA LEU A 133 3.09 -37.09 3.38
C LEU A 133 4.22 -37.65 2.52
N HIS A 134 4.12 -37.51 1.20
CA HIS A 134 5.21 -37.85 0.30
C HIS A 134 6.32 -36.78 0.42
N GLY A 135 7.54 -37.12 -0.02
CA GLY A 135 8.71 -36.26 0.09
C GLY A 135 8.40 -34.82 -0.34
N LEU A 136 8.66 -33.87 0.57
CA LEU A 136 8.22 -32.49 0.41
C LEU A 136 9.05 -31.68 -0.57
N HIS A 137 10.14 -32.24 -1.12
CA HIS A 137 11.04 -31.59 -2.08
C HIS A 137 11.33 -30.11 -1.75
N ASP A 138 11.62 -29.82 -0.48
CA ASP A 138 11.84 -28.47 0.06
C ASP A 138 10.69 -27.44 -0.18
N ALA A 139 9.49 -27.90 -0.51
CA ALA A 139 8.30 -27.06 -0.68
C ALA A 139 7.78 -26.48 0.65
N ALA A 140 8.17 -27.07 1.79
CA ALA A 140 8.02 -26.43 3.09
C ALA A 140 9.30 -26.59 3.90
N LYS A 141 9.71 -25.48 4.51
CA LYS A 141 10.80 -25.45 5.49
C LYS A 141 10.21 -25.94 6.82
N ILE A 142 10.56 -27.16 7.21
CA ILE A 142 10.30 -27.68 8.56
C ILE A 142 11.17 -26.96 9.60
#